data_AF-A0A8T2X3G2-F1
#
_entry.id   AF-A0A8T2X3G2-F1
#
_cell.length_a   1.000
_cell.length_b   1.000
_cell.length_c   1.000
_cell.angle_alpha   90.00
_cell.angle_beta   90.00
_cell.angle_gamma   90.00
#
_symmetry.space_group_name_H-M   'P 1'
#
loop_
_entity.id
_entity.type
_entity.pdbx_description
1 polymer ?
#
loop_
_entity_poly.entity_id
_entity_poly.type
_entity_poly.pdbx_seq_one_letter_code
_entity_poly.pdbx_strand_id
1 'polypeptide(L)'
;MVKLASARESRMYGPRLARNRGEYMNAGLCVFAAIVLVGGFVAELSKEPKSGLVLLLIALLLIMVVNLHDLVAHLAGIDYRFPLMGFDTQLALVEFAVPVVQASGALLSFFGILFLFIQEYKGYGHFKLERHALNLLIAGPALWVLGSIHNSCQIYERADGHGKTWVWTGICGSLMIFIGGLTNVVKVFKMQQIDGLRLEKLRGEAQERLIREREGHSPLILEEERRRKMIAAETRAAPLPATTPYKDVLVGQP
;
A
#
# COMPACT_ATOMS: atom_id res chain seq x y z
N MET A 1 -16.94 5.25 -13.67
CA MET A 1 -18.13 4.40 -13.43
C MET A 1 -19.29 4.94 -14.24
N VAL A 2 -19.88 4.14 -15.13
CA VAL A 2 -21.04 4.55 -15.94
C VAL A 2 -22.24 3.82 -15.38
N LYS A 3 -22.99 4.50 -14.51
CA LYS A 3 -24.18 3.94 -13.90
C LYS A 3 -25.36 4.37 -14.78
N LEU A 4 -25.71 3.56 -15.78
CA LEU A 4 -26.93 3.82 -16.56
C LEU A 4 -28.12 3.49 -15.67
N ALA A 5 -28.81 4.54 -15.21
CA ALA A 5 -30.00 4.46 -14.38
C ALA A 5 -31.13 3.66 -15.08
N SER A 6 -31.13 3.58 -16.41
CA SER A 6 -32.22 2.99 -17.19
C SER A 6 -32.10 1.48 -17.47
N ALA A 7 -31.00 0.81 -17.12
CA ALA A 7 -30.75 -0.58 -17.55
C ALA A 7 -31.05 -1.64 -16.48
N ARG A 8 -31.44 -1.25 -15.25
CA ARG A 8 -31.63 -2.19 -14.12
C ARG A 8 -33.03 -2.11 -13.54
N GLU A 9 -33.90 -3.02 -13.95
CA GLU A 9 -35.33 -3.01 -13.62
C GLU A 9 -35.64 -3.50 -12.19
N SER A 10 -34.73 -4.25 -11.55
CA SER A 10 -34.96 -4.90 -10.25
C SER A 10 -34.79 -3.99 -9.02
N ARG A 11 -34.31 -2.75 -9.18
CA ARG A 11 -34.00 -1.87 -8.05
C ARG A 11 -35.27 -1.41 -7.35
N MET A 12 -35.38 -1.68 -6.05
CA MET A 12 -36.42 -1.09 -5.21
C MET A 12 -35.82 -0.11 -4.21
N TYR A 13 -36.12 1.17 -4.42
CA TYR A 13 -35.87 2.25 -3.46
C TYR A 13 -37.16 2.62 -2.69
N GLY A 14 -38.04 1.64 -2.47
CA GLY A 14 -39.36 1.85 -1.84
C GLY A 14 -40.48 2.19 -2.84
N PRO A 15 -41.58 2.84 -2.38
CA PRO A 15 -42.74 3.17 -3.22
C PRO A 15 -42.37 3.94 -4.50
N ARG A 16 -43.17 3.82 -5.56
CA ARG A 16 -42.88 4.33 -6.93
C ARG A 16 -42.34 5.77 -6.98
N LEU A 17 -42.84 6.67 -6.12
CA LEU A 17 -42.41 8.07 -6.04
C LEU A 17 -41.05 8.25 -5.31
N ALA A 18 -40.79 7.45 -4.28
CA ALA A 18 -39.50 7.40 -3.59
C ALA A 18 -38.43 6.78 -4.50
N ARG A 19 -38.84 5.87 -5.40
CA ARG A 19 -37.94 5.21 -6.34
C ARG A 19 -37.21 6.18 -7.26
N ASN A 20 -37.96 7.02 -7.97
CA ASN A 20 -37.38 7.99 -8.89
C ASN A 20 -36.44 8.97 -8.15
N ARG A 21 -36.82 9.42 -6.96
CA ARG A 21 -35.98 10.33 -6.15
C ARG A 21 -34.67 9.69 -5.73
N GLY A 22 -34.71 8.44 -5.26
CA GLY A 22 -33.51 7.67 -4.88
C GLY A 22 -32.57 7.44 -6.05
N GLU A 23 -33.11 7.15 -7.23
CA GLU A 23 -32.35 7.00 -8.47
C GLU A 23 -31.62 8.31 -8.84
N TYR A 24 -32.32 9.45 -8.83
CA TYR A 24 -31.71 10.75 -9.15
C TYR A 24 -30.67 11.19 -8.12
N MET A 25 -30.94 10.98 -6.82
CA MET A 25 -29.96 11.31 -5.77
C MET A 25 -28.70 10.48 -5.92
N ASN A 26 -28.83 9.18 -6.21
CA ASN A 26 -27.68 8.29 -6.39
C ASN A 26 -26.89 8.65 -7.66
N ALA A 27 -27.57 8.99 -8.75
CA ALA A 27 -26.94 9.46 -9.98
C ALA A 27 -26.19 10.79 -9.76
N GLY A 28 -26.82 11.77 -9.10
CA GLY A 28 -26.22 13.04 -8.75
C GLY A 28 -24.98 12.87 -7.88
N LEU A 29 -25.05 12.02 -6.86
CA LEU A 29 -23.91 11.71 -5.99
C LEU A 29 -22.76 11.04 -6.74
N CYS A 30 -23.07 10.20 -7.73
CA CYS A 30 -22.06 9.58 -8.59
C CYS A 30 -21.33 10.62 -9.46
N VAL A 31 -22.05 11.57 -10.05
CA VAL A 31 -21.47 12.65 -10.86
C VAL A 31 -20.62 13.57 -9.97
N PHE A 32 -21.15 13.96 -8.81
CA PHE A 32 -20.41 14.75 -7.83
C PHE A 32 -19.11 14.05 -7.41
N ALA A 33 -19.17 12.77 -7.06
CA ALA A 33 -18.00 12.00 -6.69
C ALA A 33 -16.96 11.92 -7.82
N ALA A 34 -17.38 11.82 -9.08
CA ALA A 34 -16.48 11.84 -10.23
C ALA A 34 -15.78 13.20 -10.39
N ILE A 35 -16.50 14.31 -10.20
CA ILE A 35 -15.92 15.66 -10.23
C ILE A 35 -14.89 15.83 -9.11
N VAL A 36 -15.22 15.39 -7.89
CA VAL A 36 -14.28 15.44 -6.76
C VAL A 36 -13.05 14.56 -7.02
N LEU A 37 -13.23 13.38 -7.63
CA LEU A 37 -12.12 12.48 -7.98
C LEU A 37 -11.15 13.14 -8.98
N VAL A 38 -11.69 13.73 -10.05
CA VAL A 38 -10.89 14.46 -11.04
C VAL A 38 -10.21 15.66 -10.40
N GLY A 39 -10.93 16.43 -9.57
CA GLY A 39 -10.37 17.54 -8.81
C GLY A 39 -9.24 17.12 -7.89
N GLY A 40 -9.35 15.95 -7.24
CA GLY A 40 -8.28 15.37 -6.43
C GLY A 40 -7.03 15.05 -7.24
N PHE A 41 -7.17 14.40 -8.40
CA PHE A 41 -6.03 14.15 -9.29
C PHE A 41 -5.39 15.43 -9.84
N VAL A 42 -6.19 16.45 -10.16
CA VAL A 42 -5.66 17.76 -10.59
C VAL A 42 -4.92 18.45 -9.44
N ALA A 43 -5.43 18.35 -8.20
CA ALA A 43 -4.78 18.90 -7.02
C ALA A 43 -3.44 18.21 -6.68
N GLU A 44 -3.26 16.94 -7.05
CA GLU A 44 -1.94 16.27 -6.95
C GLU A 44 -0.86 16.90 -7.85
N LEU A 45 -1.26 17.64 -8.90
CA LEU A 45 -0.32 18.40 -9.74
C LEU A 45 0.05 19.77 -9.13
N SER A 46 -0.57 20.14 -8.00
CA SER A 46 -0.28 21.36 -7.26
C SER A 46 0.99 21.22 -6.41
N LYS A 47 1.47 22.35 -5.86
CA LYS A 47 2.55 22.39 -4.87
C LYS A 47 2.13 21.83 -3.50
N GLU A 48 0.85 21.59 -3.28
CA GLU A 48 0.28 21.11 -2.01
C GLU A 48 -0.40 19.73 -2.17
N PRO A 49 0.37 18.64 -2.30
CA PRO A 49 -0.16 17.30 -2.59
C PRO A 49 -1.11 16.76 -1.50
N LYS A 50 -0.96 17.24 -0.25
CA LYS A 50 -1.84 16.86 0.87
C LYS A 50 -3.31 17.14 0.61
N SER A 51 -3.61 18.26 -0.07
CA SER A 51 -4.98 18.66 -0.40
C SER A 51 -5.58 17.72 -1.46
N GLY A 52 -4.78 17.26 -2.41
CA GLY A 52 -5.15 16.25 -3.41
C GLY A 52 -5.53 14.92 -2.77
N LEU A 53 -4.69 14.41 -1.86
CA LEU A 53 -4.94 13.14 -1.18
C LEU A 53 -6.26 13.14 -0.41
N VAL A 54 -6.58 14.26 0.27
CA VAL A 54 -7.85 14.41 0.99
C VAL A 54 -9.05 14.39 0.03
N LEU A 55 -8.97 15.11 -1.09
CA LEU A 55 -10.03 15.10 -2.11
C LEU A 55 -10.23 13.70 -2.70
N LEU A 56 -9.14 12.97 -2.97
CA LEU A 56 -9.19 11.60 -3.44
C LEU A 56 -9.86 10.66 -2.42
N LEU A 57 -9.54 10.80 -1.13
CA LEU A 57 -10.18 10.02 -0.05
C LEU A 57 -11.69 10.31 0.05
N ILE A 58 -12.09 11.58 -0.03
CA ILE A 58 -13.51 11.99 -0.04
C ILE A 58 -14.22 11.39 -1.25
N ALA A 59 -13.62 11.51 -2.45
CA ALA A 59 -14.21 10.96 -3.67
C ALA A 59 -14.40 9.44 -3.59
N LEU A 60 -13.38 8.70 -3.13
CA LEU A 60 -13.46 7.25 -2.98
C LEU A 60 -14.49 6.81 -1.95
N LEU A 61 -14.62 7.54 -0.84
CA LEU A 61 -15.66 7.30 0.15
C LEU A 61 -17.05 7.49 -0.45
N LEU A 62 -17.28 8.58 -1.20
CA LEU A 62 -18.56 8.83 -1.88
C LEU A 62 -18.88 7.74 -2.91
N ILE A 63 -17.89 7.31 -3.70
CA ILE A 63 -18.05 6.21 -4.66
C ILE A 63 -18.42 4.91 -3.93
N MET A 64 -17.78 4.62 -2.79
CA MET A 64 -18.10 3.45 -1.98
C MET A 64 -19.55 3.51 -1.47
N VAL A 65 -20.00 4.65 -0.94
CA VAL A 65 -21.38 4.85 -0.46
C VAL A 65 -22.39 4.67 -1.60
N VAL A 66 -22.13 5.26 -2.77
CA VAL A 66 -23.00 5.13 -3.97
C VAL A 66 -23.16 3.67 -4.40
N ASN A 67 -22.08 2.88 -4.34
CA ASN A 67 -22.11 1.47 -4.70
C ASN A 67 -22.77 0.61 -3.62
N LEU A 68 -22.51 0.89 -2.34
CA LEU A 68 -23.15 0.18 -1.23
C LEU A 68 -24.65 0.45 -1.17
N HIS A 69 -25.06 1.69 -1.40
CA HIS A 69 -26.47 2.06 -1.53
C HIS A 69 -27.15 1.32 -2.70
N ASP A 70 -26.45 1.17 -3.83
CA ASP A 70 -26.93 0.36 -4.96
C ASP A 70 -27.12 -1.11 -4.60
N LEU A 71 -26.13 -1.68 -3.92
CA LEU A 71 -26.15 -3.05 -3.48
C LEU A 71 -27.34 -3.30 -2.55
N VAL A 72 -27.58 -2.39 -1.59
CA VAL A 72 -28.72 -2.46 -0.68
C VAL A 72 -30.03 -2.35 -1.45
N ALA A 73 -30.15 -1.47 -2.45
CA ALA A 73 -31.36 -1.34 -3.27
C ALA A 73 -31.64 -2.59 -4.11
N HIS A 74 -30.61 -3.27 -4.60
CA HIS A 74 -30.74 -4.56 -5.28
C HIS A 74 -31.14 -5.68 -4.31
N LEU A 75 -30.53 -5.73 -3.12
CA LEU A 75 -30.89 -6.71 -2.08
C LEU A 75 -32.33 -6.52 -1.58
N ALA A 76 -32.77 -5.27 -1.40
CA ALA A 76 -34.15 -4.95 -1.08
C ALA A 76 -35.11 -5.33 -2.21
N GLY A 77 -34.68 -5.21 -3.48
CA GLY A 77 -35.45 -5.65 -4.66
C GLY A 77 -35.78 -7.14 -4.68
N ILE A 78 -34.96 -7.97 -4.02
CA ILE A 78 -35.13 -9.44 -3.92
C ILE A 78 -35.50 -9.90 -2.51
N ASP A 79 -35.91 -9.00 -1.62
CA ASP A 79 -36.22 -9.27 -0.22
C ASP A 79 -35.10 -10.03 0.54
N TYR A 80 -33.83 -9.77 0.20
CA TYR A 80 -32.65 -10.46 0.72
C TYR A 80 -32.65 -11.99 0.52
N ARG A 81 -33.45 -12.49 -0.44
CA ARG A 81 -33.53 -13.92 -0.75
C ARG A 81 -32.42 -14.32 -1.73
N PHE A 82 -31.23 -14.56 -1.20
CA PHE A 82 -30.06 -15.00 -1.97
C PHE A 82 -30.28 -16.22 -2.90
N PRO A 83 -31.13 -17.21 -2.57
CA PRO A 83 -31.40 -18.32 -3.49
C PRO A 83 -31.95 -17.89 -4.86
N LEU A 84 -32.60 -16.72 -4.97
CA LEU A 84 -33.07 -16.21 -6.26
C LEU A 84 -31.93 -15.89 -7.24
N MET A 85 -30.74 -15.57 -6.74
CA MET A 85 -29.55 -15.34 -7.58
C MET A 85 -29.10 -16.60 -8.33
N GLY A 86 -29.47 -17.80 -7.85
CA GLY A 86 -29.15 -19.05 -8.54
C GLY A 86 -29.98 -19.30 -9.80
N PHE A 87 -31.14 -18.65 -9.93
CA PHE A 87 -32.04 -18.83 -11.08
C PHE A 87 -31.79 -17.82 -12.19
N ASP A 88 -31.19 -16.68 -11.87
CA ASP A 88 -30.84 -15.64 -12.83
C ASP A 88 -29.37 -15.25 -12.67
N THR A 89 -28.53 -15.77 -13.57
CA THR A 89 -27.10 -15.46 -13.64
C THR A 89 -26.83 -13.98 -13.93
N GLN A 90 -27.76 -13.29 -14.60
CA GLN A 90 -27.66 -11.86 -14.86
C GLN A 90 -27.84 -11.07 -13.56
N LEU A 91 -28.86 -11.39 -12.76
CA LEU A 91 -29.07 -10.81 -11.44
C LEU A 91 -27.82 -11.00 -10.54
N ALA A 92 -27.27 -12.22 -10.51
CA ALA A 92 -26.11 -12.54 -9.69
C ALA A 92 -24.82 -11.81 -10.12
N LEU A 93 -24.44 -11.91 -11.39
CA LEU A 93 -23.14 -11.43 -11.88
C LEU A 93 -23.12 -9.94 -12.18
N VAL A 94 -24.28 -9.36 -12.49
CA VAL A 94 -24.34 -8.00 -13.03
C VAL A 94 -24.97 -7.05 -12.03
N GLU A 95 -26.11 -7.42 -11.46
CA GLU A 95 -26.83 -6.51 -10.56
C GLU A 95 -26.25 -6.56 -9.14
N PHE A 96 -25.83 -7.74 -8.70
CA PHE A 96 -25.20 -7.91 -7.39
C PHE A 96 -23.67 -7.80 -7.45
N ALA A 97 -22.98 -8.54 -8.32
CA ALA A 97 -21.51 -8.56 -8.28
C ALA A 97 -20.86 -7.24 -8.72
N VAL A 98 -21.46 -6.48 -9.65
CA VAL A 98 -20.89 -5.18 -10.09
C VAL A 98 -20.75 -4.18 -8.92
N PRO A 99 -21.81 -3.83 -8.16
CA PRO A 99 -21.66 -2.90 -7.05
C PRO A 99 -20.74 -3.43 -5.95
N VAL A 100 -20.71 -4.76 -5.71
CA VAL A 100 -19.76 -5.39 -4.77
C VAL A 100 -18.32 -5.18 -5.21
N VAL A 101 -18.00 -5.48 -6.47
CA VAL A 101 -16.66 -5.36 -7.05
C VAL A 101 -16.23 -3.88 -7.08
N GLN A 102 -17.13 -2.98 -7.46
CA GLN A 102 -16.84 -1.54 -7.49
C GLN A 102 -16.65 -0.93 -6.10
N ALA A 103 -17.46 -1.32 -5.11
CA ALA A 103 -17.29 -0.91 -3.71
C ALA A 103 -15.97 -1.43 -3.14
N SER A 104 -15.64 -2.70 -3.40
CA SER A 104 -14.38 -3.31 -2.97
C SER A 104 -13.18 -2.61 -3.61
N GLY A 105 -13.24 -2.31 -4.91
CA GLY A 105 -12.20 -1.54 -5.59
C GLY A 105 -11.99 -0.14 -5.01
N ALA A 106 -13.09 0.56 -4.70
CA ALA A 106 -13.04 1.86 -4.04
C ALA A 106 -12.43 1.77 -2.63
N LEU A 107 -12.79 0.74 -1.86
CA LEU A 107 -12.27 0.49 -0.52
C LEU A 107 -10.76 0.21 -0.52
N LEU A 108 -10.29 -0.66 -1.43
CA LEU A 108 -8.85 -0.93 -1.56
C LEU A 108 -8.10 0.33 -1.97
N SER A 109 -8.63 1.09 -2.94
CA SER A 109 -8.02 2.35 -3.37
C SER A 109 -7.99 3.36 -2.23
N PHE A 110 -9.05 3.41 -1.41
CA PHE A 110 -9.14 4.30 -0.24
C PHE A 110 -8.03 3.98 0.77
N PHE A 111 -7.85 2.70 1.12
CA PHE A 111 -6.77 2.30 2.01
C PHE A 111 -5.39 2.55 1.42
N GLY A 112 -5.21 2.35 0.10
CA GLY A 112 -3.97 2.67 -0.60
C GLY A 112 -3.60 4.16 -0.46
N ILE A 113 -4.56 5.04 -0.74
CA ILE A 113 -4.37 6.50 -0.61
C ILE A 113 -4.22 6.92 0.86
N LEU A 114 -4.96 6.29 1.78
CA LEU A 114 -4.85 6.57 3.21
C LEU A 114 -3.44 6.24 3.73
N PHE A 115 -2.84 5.14 3.27
CA PHE A 115 -1.48 4.78 3.62
C PHE A 115 -0.45 5.77 3.06
N LEU A 116 -0.67 6.33 1.86
CA LEU A 116 0.15 7.42 1.34
C LEU A 116 -0.02 8.70 2.16
N PHE A 117 -1.24 9.04 2.53
CA PHE A 117 -1.54 10.20 3.37
C PHE A 117 -0.88 10.11 4.76
N ILE A 118 -0.94 8.95 5.40
CA ILE A 118 -0.28 8.71 6.69
C ILE A 118 1.24 8.84 6.55
N GLN A 119 1.84 8.37 5.45
CA GLN A 119 3.27 8.51 5.19
C GLN A 119 3.67 9.97 5.01
N GLU A 120 2.92 10.74 4.23
CA GLU A 120 3.14 12.17 4.03
C GLU A 120 3.04 12.96 5.35
N TYR A 121 2.17 12.53 6.28
CA TYR A 121 2.02 13.17 7.59
C TYR A 121 3.12 12.78 8.61
N LYS A 122 3.51 11.50 8.66
CA LYS A 122 4.45 10.96 9.66
C LYS A 122 5.92 10.96 9.21
N GLY A 123 6.20 11.24 7.94
CA GLY A 123 7.54 11.23 7.36
C GLY A 123 8.03 9.84 6.94
N TYR A 124 9.02 9.84 6.03
CA TYR A 124 9.54 8.73 5.21
C TYR A 124 10.06 7.45 5.92
N GLY A 125 9.88 7.27 7.23
CA GLY A 125 10.47 6.16 7.98
C GLY A 125 9.77 4.79 7.86
N HIS A 126 8.60 4.70 7.20
CA HIS A 126 7.73 3.50 7.23
C HIS A 126 7.64 2.78 5.87
N PHE A 127 8.77 2.30 5.33
CA PHE A 127 8.84 1.53 4.08
C PHE A 127 7.87 0.34 3.99
N LYS A 128 7.44 -0.22 5.13
CA LYS A 128 6.49 -1.35 5.16
C LYS A 128 5.09 -0.96 4.66
N LEU A 129 4.64 0.28 4.87
CA LEU A 129 3.32 0.75 4.43
C LEU A 129 3.29 1.06 2.92
N GLU A 130 4.40 1.54 2.36
CA GLU A 130 4.51 1.87 0.94
C GLU A 130 4.20 0.68 0.03
N ARG A 131 4.78 -0.49 0.31
CA ARG A 131 4.51 -1.72 -0.45
C ARG A 131 3.03 -2.12 -0.40
N HIS A 132 2.40 -2.01 0.77
CA HIS A 132 0.98 -2.32 0.93
C HIS A 132 0.11 -1.29 0.19
N ALA A 133 0.46 0.00 0.28
CA ALA A 133 -0.22 1.07 -0.42
C ALA A 133 -0.21 0.84 -1.94
N LEU A 134 0.95 0.48 -2.51
CA LEU A 134 1.09 0.16 -3.93
C LEU A 134 0.25 -1.04 -4.35
N ASN A 135 0.30 -2.15 -3.59
CA ASN A 135 -0.52 -3.33 -3.89
C ASN A 135 -2.01 -3.00 -3.89
N LEU A 136 -2.46 -2.17 -2.93
CA LEU A 136 -3.83 -1.69 -2.84
C LEU A 136 -4.22 -0.75 -4.00
N LEU A 137 -3.29 0.13 -4.43
CA LEU A 137 -3.44 1.02 -5.58
C LEU A 137 -3.36 0.31 -6.94
N ILE A 138 -2.94 -0.96 -6.98
CA ILE A 138 -3.10 -1.83 -8.16
C ILE A 138 -4.42 -2.59 -8.07
N ALA A 139 -4.66 -3.26 -6.94
CA ALA A 139 -5.83 -4.13 -6.76
C ALA A 139 -7.14 -3.35 -6.84
N GLY A 140 -7.20 -2.15 -6.26
CA GLY A 140 -8.38 -1.29 -6.29
C GLY A 140 -8.82 -0.92 -7.72
N PRO A 141 -7.95 -0.28 -8.53
CA PRO A 141 -8.23 0.00 -9.94
C PRO A 141 -8.46 -1.25 -10.79
N ALA A 142 -7.79 -2.37 -10.51
CA ALA A 142 -8.05 -3.63 -11.20
C ALA A 142 -9.49 -4.13 -10.98
N LEU A 143 -10.00 -4.05 -9.74
CA LEU A 143 -11.39 -4.35 -9.44
C LEU A 143 -12.34 -3.35 -10.12
N TRP A 144 -11.98 -2.06 -10.21
CA TRP A 144 -12.78 -1.10 -10.97
C TRP A 144 -12.83 -1.41 -12.47
N VAL A 145 -11.73 -1.88 -13.07
CA VAL A 145 -11.73 -2.35 -14.47
C VAL A 145 -12.64 -3.56 -14.61
N LEU A 146 -12.53 -4.55 -13.72
CA LEU A 146 -13.39 -5.74 -13.74
C LEU A 146 -14.88 -5.38 -13.60
N GLY A 147 -15.21 -4.51 -12.65
CA GLY A 147 -16.56 -3.99 -12.47
C GLY A 147 -17.07 -3.20 -13.67
N SER A 148 -16.20 -2.44 -14.34
CA SER A 148 -16.54 -1.75 -15.60
C SER A 148 -16.82 -2.73 -16.73
N ILE A 149 -16.04 -3.82 -16.86
CA ILE A 149 -16.26 -4.88 -17.86
C ILE A 149 -17.62 -5.55 -17.64
N HIS A 150 -17.90 -6.01 -16.41
CA HIS A 150 -19.19 -6.64 -16.07
C HIS A 150 -20.36 -5.70 -16.38
N ASN A 151 -20.22 -4.42 -16.08
CA ASN A 151 -21.24 -3.42 -16.37
C ASN A 151 -21.40 -3.13 -17.88
N SER A 152 -20.31 -3.25 -18.65
CA SER A 152 -20.33 -3.03 -20.10
C SER A 152 -21.08 -4.13 -20.84
N CYS A 153 -20.90 -5.39 -20.42
CA CYS A 153 -21.62 -6.54 -20.97
C CYS A 153 -23.14 -6.35 -20.85
N GLN A 154 -23.63 -5.82 -19.72
CA GLN A 154 -25.05 -5.53 -19.51
C GLN A 154 -25.60 -4.45 -20.44
N ILE A 155 -24.84 -3.38 -20.60
CA ILE A 155 -25.28 -2.20 -21.34
C ILE A 155 -25.27 -2.48 -22.84
N TYR A 156 -24.37 -3.35 -23.32
CA TYR A 156 -24.32 -3.72 -24.73
C TYR A 156 -25.58 -4.47 -25.19
N GLU A 157 -26.18 -5.28 -24.30
CA GLU A 157 -27.43 -5.99 -24.57
C GLU A 157 -28.69 -5.10 -24.48
N ARG A 158 -28.68 -4.07 -23.62
CA ARG A 158 -29.91 -3.33 -23.26
C ARG A 158 -29.97 -1.85 -23.67
N ALA A 159 -28.87 -1.23 -24.12
CA ALA A 159 -28.85 0.22 -24.37
C ALA A 159 -28.75 0.61 -25.85
N ASP A 160 -29.44 1.70 -26.17
CA ASP A 160 -29.33 2.43 -27.44
C ASP A 160 -27.91 2.98 -27.66
N GLY A 161 -27.60 3.39 -28.89
CA GLY A 161 -26.26 3.84 -29.32
C GLY A 161 -25.59 4.88 -28.39
N HIS A 162 -26.36 5.81 -27.82
CA HIS A 162 -25.84 6.82 -26.89
C HIS A 162 -25.35 6.25 -25.55
N GLY A 163 -25.99 5.20 -25.03
CA GLY A 163 -25.56 4.54 -23.80
C GLY A 163 -24.20 3.85 -23.96
N LYS A 164 -23.90 3.36 -25.17
CA LYS A 164 -22.63 2.69 -25.52
C LYS A 164 -21.43 3.64 -25.46
N THR A 165 -21.60 4.91 -25.86
CA THR A 165 -20.52 5.92 -25.78
C THR A 165 -20.08 6.17 -24.34
N TRP A 166 -21.03 6.29 -23.41
CA TRP A 166 -20.69 6.52 -22.01
C TRP A 166 -19.94 5.34 -21.42
N VAL A 167 -20.32 4.10 -21.74
CA VAL A 167 -19.59 2.89 -21.30
C VAL A 167 -18.10 2.96 -21.62
N TRP A 168 -17.75 3.36 -22.85
CA TRP A 168 -16.36 3.46 -23.26
C TRP A 168 -15.58 4.48 -22.44
N THR A 169 -16.18 5.62 -22.10
CA THR A 169 -15.55 6.60 -21.20
C THR A 169 -15.28 6.03 -19.80
N GLY A 170 -16.19 5.19 -19.30
CA GLY A 170 -16.03 4.48 -18.04
C GLY A 170 -14.88 3.48 -18.06
N ILE A 171 -14.79 2.67 -19.12
CA ILE A 171 -13.69 1.72 -19.33
C ILE A 171 -12.36 2.46 -19.44
N CYS A 172 -12.27 3.44 -20.35
CA CYS A 172 -11.04 4.24 -20.56
C CYS A 172 -10.59 4.93 -19.27
N GLY A 173 -11.51 5.52 -18.49
CA GLY A 173 -11.19 6.14 -17.22
C GLY A 173 -10.64 5.14 -16.19
N SER A 174 -11.27 3.96 -16.04
CA SER A 174 -10.76 2.92 -15.13
C SER A 174 -9.39 2.38 -15.56
N LEU A 175 -9.17 2.25 -16.87
CA LEU A 175 -7.90 1.80 -17.44
C LEU A 175 -6.79 2.83 -17.22
N MET A 176 -7.07 4.13 -17.37
CA MET A 176 -6.10 5.20 -17.09
C MET A 176 -5.66 5.20 -15.64
N ILE A 177 -6.59 5.03 -14.70
CA ILE A 177 -6.26 4.94 -13.27
C ILE A 177 -5.42 3.69 -12.99
N PHE A 178 -5.75 2.56 -13.62
CA PHE A 178 -4.97 1.33 -13.49
C PHE A 178 -3.54 1.48 -14.04
N ILE A 179 -3.39 2.06 -15.24
CA ILE A 179 -2.08 2.34 -15.84
C ILE A 179 -1.29 3.29 -14.94
N GLY A 180 -1.91 4.34 -14.39
CA GLY A 180 -1.27 5.25 -13.44
C GLY A 180 -0.76 4.53 -12.19
N GLY A 181 -1.54 3.61 -11.62
CA GLY A 181 -1.10 2.74 -10.53
C GLY A 181 0.12 1.87 -10.91
N LEU A 182 0.11 1.30 -12.12
CA LEU A 182 1.23 0.50 -12.62
C LEU A 182 2.51 1.33 -12.84
N THR A 183 2.38 2.53 -13.40
CA THR A 183 3.50 3.48 -13.56
C THR A 183 4.10 3.84 -12.20
N ASN A 184 3.27 4.02 -11.17
CA ASN A 184 3.73 4.33 -9.83
C ASN A 184 4.55 3.17 -9.22
N VAL A 185 4.13 1.93 -9.44
CA VAL A 185 4.87 0.73 -9.01
C VAL A 185 6.22 0.63 -9.70
N VAL A 186 6.27 0.86 -11.01
CA VAL A 186 7.54 0.84 -11.77
C VAL A 186 8.48 1.92 -11.23
N LYS A 187 7.97 3.12 -10.94
CA LYS A 187 8.76 4.22 -10.35
C LYS A 187 9.34 3.83 -8.99
N VAL A 188 8.52 3.30 -8.08
CA VAL A 188 8.99 2.89 -6.75
C VAL A 188 9.98 1.73 -6.84
N PHE A 189 9.72 0.75 -7.71
CA PHE A 189 10.66 -0.37 -7.91
C PHE A 189 12.01 0.11 -8.42
N LYS A 190 12.03 1.07 -9.37
CA LYS A 190 13.27 1.69 -9.85
C LYS A 190 13.99 2.48 -8.75
N MET A 191 13.26 3.23 -7.94
CA MET A 191 13.84 3.94 -6.79
C MET A 191 14.46 2.96 -5.78
N GLN A 192 13.74 1.90 -5.40
CA GLN A 192 14.26 0.85 -4.51
C GLN A 192 15.50 0.15 -5.08
N GLN A 193 15.52 -0.11 -6.40
CA GLN A 193 16.67 -0.73 -7.06
C GLN A 193 17.91 0.18 -6.99
N ILE A 194 17.74 1.49 -7.21
CA ILE A 194 18.83 2.47 -7.14
C ILE A 194 19.35 2.61 -5.71
N ASP A 195 18.47 2.72 -4.72
CA ASP A 195 18.86 2.85 -3.31
C ASP A 195 19.52 1.57 -2.78
N GLY A 196 19.03 0.40 -3.19
CA GLY A 196 19.67 -0.89 -2.90
C GLY A 196 21.09 -0.96 -3.46
N LEU A 197 21.29 -0.56 -4.72
CA LEU A 197 22.60 -0.51 -5.35
C LEU A 197 23.53 0.50 -4.64
N ARG A 198 23.02 1.65 -4.20
CA ARG A 198 23.80 2.64 -3.43
C ARG A 198 24.19 2.10 -2.05
N LEU A 199 23.28 1.43 -1.35
CA LEU A 199 23.58 0.81 -0.05
C LEU A 199 24.62 -0.31 -0.19
N GLU A 200 24.52 -1.13 -1.22
CA GLU A 200 25.50 -2.18 -1.49
C GLU A 200 26.88 -1.59 -1.80
N LYS A 201 26.92 -0.50 -2.58
CA LYS A 201 28.17 0.24 -2.83
C LYS A 201 28.75 0.86 -1.57
N LEU A 202 27.93 1.52 -0.75
CA LEU A 202 28.36 2.09 0.52
C LEU A 202 28.85 1.01 1.49
N ARG A 203 28.21 -0.16 1.50
CA ARG A 203 28.63 -1.31 2.30
C ARG A 203 29.95 -1.89 1.80
N GLY A 204 30.11 -2.05 0.49
CA GLY A 204 31.36 -2.50 -0.13
C GLY A 204 32.51 -1.54 0.17
N GLU A 205 32.29 -0.24 0.00
CA GLU A 205 33.30 0.79 0.28
C GLU A 205 33.66 0.86 1.77
N ALA A 206 32.68 0.75 2.68
CA ALA A 206 32.94 0.66 4.11
C ALA A 206 33.75 -0.60 4.47
N GLN A 207 33.44 -1.73 3.83
CA GLN A 207 34.17 -2.99 4.04
C GLN A 207 35.60 -2.92 3.50
N GLU A 208 35.82 -2.30 2.34
CA GLU A 208 37.15 -2.06 1.78
C GLU A 208 37.98 -1.13 2.66
N ARG A 209 37.39 -0.06 3.20
CA ARG A 209 38.05 0.85 4.16
C ARG A 209 38.47 0.10 5.43
N LEU A 210 37.61 -0.76 5.96
CA LEU A 210 37.92 -1.60 7.12
C LEU A 210 39.04 -2.59 6.84
N ILE A 211 39.06 -3.22 5.67
CA ILE A 211 40.15 -4.14 5.27
C ILE A 211 41.47 -3.38 5.16
N ARG A 212 41.46 -2.18 4.57
CA ARG A 212 42.67 -1.35 4.42
C ARG A 212 43.24 -0.88 5.76
N GLU A 213 42.39 -0.48 6.70
CA GLU A 213 42.85 -0.16 8.06
C GLU A 213 43.38 -1.39 8.80
N ARG A 214 42.80 -2.57 8.54
CA ARG A 214 43.24 -3.86 9.10
C ARG A 214 44.56 -4.35 8.50
N GLU A 215 44.85 -4.06 7.24
CA GLU A 215 46.13 -4.41 6.60
C GLU A 215 47.29 -3.52 7.08
N GLY A 216 46.99 -2.29 7.53
CA GLY A 216 47.96 -1.36 8.11
C GLY A 216 48.29 -1.60 9.59
N HIS A 217 47.45 -2.34 10.32
CA HIS A 217 47.65 -2.66 11.73
C HIS A 217 47.82 -4.17 11.92
N SER A 218 48.94 -4.59 12.51
CA SER A 218 49.10 -5.96 13.00
C SER A 218 47.89 -6.32 13.87
N PRO A 219 47.22 -7.47 13.66
CA PRO A 219 46.07 -7.82 14.48
C PRO A 219 46.47 -7.83 15.95
N LEU A 220 45.78 -7.04 16.77
CA LEU A 220 46.04 -6.83 18.21
C LEU A 220 46.22 -8.15 18.98
N ILE A 221 45.55 -9.22 18.55
CA ILE A 221 45.67 -10.57 19.12
C ILE A 221 47.10 -11.12 18.97
N LEU A 222 47.73 -10.91 17.81
CA LEU A 222 49.10 -11.35 17.53
C LEU A 222 50.12 -10.52 18.33
N GLU A 223 49.83 -9.24 18.52
CA GLU A 223 50.67 -8.30 19.26
C GLU A 223 50.59 -8.52 20.77
N GLU A 224 49.41 -8.80 21.31
CA GLU A 224 49.22 -9.26 22.70
C GLU A 224 49.87 -10.61 22.94
N GLU A 225 49.78 -11.55 22.00
CA GLU A 225 50.41 -12.87 22.15
C GLU A 225 51.95 -12.74 22.12
N ARG A 226 52.49 -11.87 21.26
CA ARG A 226 53.93 -11.55 21.22
C ARG A 226 54.39 -10.87 22.51
N ARG A 227 53.61 -9.93 23.03
CA ARG A 227 53.88 -9.26 24.31
C ARG A 227 53.84 -10.25 25.48
N ARG A 228 52.84 -11.15 25.53
CA ARG A 228 52.76 -12.22 26.55
C ARG A 228 53.95 -13.18 26.45
N LYS A 229 54.40 -13.54 25.25
CA LYS A 229 55.59 -14.39 25.06
C LYS A 229 56.87 -13.69 25.52
N MET A 230 57.03 -12.39 25.27
CA MET A 230 58.17 -11.61 25.80
C MET A 230 58.15 -11.55 27.33
N ILE A 231 57.01 -11.23 27.95
CA ILE A 231 56.88 -11.17 29.42
C ILE A 231 57.17 -12.55 30.04
N ALA A 232 56.67 -13.64 29.44
CA ALA A 232 56.94 -14.99 29.92
C ALA A 232 58.40 -15.41 29.77
N ALA A 233 59.10 -14.94 28.73
CA ALA A 233 60.53 -15.18 28.54
C ALA A 233 61.37 -14.38 29.55
N GLU A 234 61.01 -13.12 29.80
CA GLU A 234 61.66 -12.24 30.79
C GLU A 234 61.48 -12.78 32.23
N THR A 235 60.27 -13.26 32.55
CA THR A 235 59.99 -13.88 33.86
C THR A 235 60.75 -15.18 34.07
N ARG A 236 61.07 -15.93 33.00
CA ARG A 236 61.89 -17.16 33.07
C ARG A 236 63.40 -16.88 33.15
N ALA A 237 63.84 -15.70 32.74
CA ALA A 237 65.25 -15.30 32.77
C ALA A 237 65.66 -14.57 34.06
N ALA A 238 64.70 -14.17 34.89
CA ALA A 238 64.96 -13.56 36.19
C ALA A 238 65.50 -14.61 37.19
N PRO A 239 66.64 -14.35 37.87
CA PRO A 239 67.15 -15.24 38.91
C PRO A 239 66.15 -15.28 40.09
N LEU A 240 65.75 -16.49 40.50
CA LEU A 240 64.95 -16.69 41.71
C LEU A 240 65.76 -16.19 42.93
N PRO A 241 65.25 -15.23 43.73
CA PRO A 241 65.89 -14.90 45.00
C PRO A 241 65.72 -16.09 45.96
N ALA A 242 66.84 -16.47 46.59
CA ALA A 242 66.90 -17.56 47.54
C ALA A 242 65.89 -17.35 48.68
N THR A 243 65.02 -18.34 48.89
CA THR A 243 64.11 -18.42 50.03
C THR A 243 64.92 -18.65 51.31
N THR A 244 65.00 -17.65 52.19
CA THR A 244 65.46 -17.84 53.57
C THR A 244 64.28 -18.17 54.50
N PRO A 245 64.43 -19.10 55.46
CA PRO A 245 63.32 -19.58 56.28
C PRO A 245 62.90 -18.57 57.35
N TYR A 246 61.59 -18.34 57.48
CA TYR A 246 60.92 -17.44 58.45
C TYR A 246 60.81 -18.06 59.87
N LYS A 247 61.92 -18.53 60.44
CA LYS A 247 62.00 -18.80 61.88
C LYS A 247 63.20 -18.02 62.41
N ASP A 248 63.00 -17.27 63.49
CA ASP A 248 64.01 -16.59 64.33
C ASP A 248 63.84 -15.06 64.49
N VAL A 249 62.61 -14.53 64.50
CA VAL A 249 62.36 -13.12 64.96
C VAL A 249 61.27 -13.04 66.03
N LEU A 250 61.37 -13.90 67.05
CA LEU A 250 60.75 -13.67 68.35
C LEU A 250 61.74 -14.14 69.41
N VAL A 251 62.45 -13.20 70.03
CA VAL A 251 62.77 -13.11 71.46
C VAL A 251 63.91 -12.10 71.68
N GLY A 252 63.66 -11.12 72.53
CA GLY A 252 64.64 -10.21 73.15
C GLY A 252 64.68 -8.84 72.49
N GLN A 253 64.59 -7.70 73.18
CA GLN A 253 64.76 -7.32 74.59
C GLN A 253 64.22 -5.87 74.71
N PRO A 254 64.37 -5.15 75.83
CA PRO A 254 64.16 -5.44 77.25
C PRO A 254 62.94 -4.68 77.83
#